data_AF-A0A291HUP9-F1
#
_entry.id   AF-A0A291HUP9-F1
#
_cell.length_a   1.000
_cell.length_b   1.000
_cell.length_c   1.000
_cell.angle_alpha   90.00
_cell.angle_beta   90.00
_cell.angle_gamma   90.00
#
_symmetry.space_group_name_H-M   'P 1'
#
loop_
_entity.id
_entity.type
_entity.pdbx_description
1 polymer ?
#
loop_
_entity_poly.entity_id
_entity_poly.type
_entity_poly.pdbx_seq_one_letter_code
_entity_poly.pdbx_strand_id
1 'polypeptide(L)' 'MKVYGISKNNLNVVCVPVPSKKEQTAIATILSDMDEEIQALEARLAKTRDLKQGMMQQLLTGKIRLPVEHSA' A
#
# COMPACT_ATOMS: atom_id res chain seq x y z
N MET A 1 6.53 -16.01 -26.58
CA MET A 1 6.00 -15.69 -25.23
C MET A 1 4.53 -16.09 -25.22
N LYS A 2 4.10 -17.04 -24.38
CA LYS A 2 2.68 -17.43 -24.27
C LYS A 2 2.01 -16.46 -23.29
N VAL A 3 1.07 -15.65 -23.77
CA VAL A 3 0.20 -14.84 -22.92
C VAL A 3 -1.06 -15.65 -22.70
N TYR A 4 -1.32 -16.03 -21.44
CA TYR A 4 -2.56 -16.72 -21.08
C TYR A 4 -3.66 -15.66 -20.89
N GLY A 5 -4.64 -15.67 -21.78
CA GLY A 5 -5.84 -14.83 -21.67
C GLY A 5 -7.03 -15.65 -21.16
N ILE A 6 -7.96 -14.99 -20.48
CA ILE A 6 -9.23 -15.59 -20.08
C ILE A 6 -10.25 -15.29 -21.20
N SER A 7 -10.82 -16.33 -21.81
CA SER A 7 -11.86 -16.14 -22.83
C SER A 7 -13.22 -15.85 -22.21
N LYS A 8 -14.10 -15.17 -22.95
CA LYS A 8 -15.50 -14.93 -22.53
C LYS A 8 -16.23 -16.22 -22.18
N ASN A 9 -15.97 -17.30 -22.93
CA ASN A 9 -16.58 -18.60 -22.67
C ASN A 9 -16.10 -19.18 -21.34
N ASN A 10 -14.84 -18.97 -20.97
CA ASN A 10 -14.33 -19.41 -19.67
C ASN A 10 -14.92 -18.61 -18.51
N LEU A 11 -15.19 -17.31 -18.67
CA LEU A 11 -15.86 -16.51 -17.63
C LEU A 11 -17.31 -16.94 -17.41
N ASN A 12 -18.05 -17.26 -18.48
CA ASN A 12 -19.46 -17.64 -18.39
C ASN A 12 -19.72 -18.92 -17.58
N VAL A 13 -18.72 -19.79 -17.46
CA VAL A 13 -18.84 -21.07 -16.73
C VAL A 13 -18.33 -20.98 -15.28
N VAL A 14 -17.88 -19.80 -14.84
CA VAL A 14 -17.46 -19.61 -13.44
C VAL A 14 -18.69 -19.50 -12.55
N CYS A 15 -18.88 -20.47 -11.67
CA CYS A 15 -19.88 -20.40 -10.63
C CYS A 15 -19.38 -19.52 -9.48
N VAL A 16 -20.16 -18.51 -9.10
CA VAL A 16 -19.87 -17.64 -7.95
C VAL A 16 -21.05 -17.62 -6.98
N PRO A 17 -20.81 -17.57 -5.66
CA PRO A 17 -21.88 -17.36 -4.69
C PRO A 17 -22.47 -15.96 -4.87
N VAL A 18 -23.80 -15.87 -4.89
CA VAL A 18 -24.52 -14.60 -4.99
C VAL A 18 -25.40 -14.43 -3.74
N PRO A 19 -24.83 -13.93 -2.63
CA PRO A 19 -25.58 -13.72 -1.39
C PRO A 19 -26.58 -12.55 -1.54
N SER A 20 -27.34 -12.26 -0.48
CA SER A 20 -28.28 -11.12 -0.49
C SER A 20 -27.55 -9.79 -0.74
N LYS A 21 -28.25 -8.78 -1.29
CA LYS A 21 -27.64 -7.46 -1.52
C LYS A 21 -27.06 -6.82 -0.27
N LYS A 22 -27.76 -6.99 0.87
CA LYS A 22 -27.28 -6.51 2.17
C LYS A 22 -25.95 -7.15 2.56
N GLU A 23 -25.81 -8.45 2.36
CA GLU A 23 -24.59 -9.20 2.65
C GLU A 23 -23.46 -8.85 1.68
N GLN A 24 -23.77 -8.71 0.38
CA GLN A 24 -22.81 -8.22 -0.62
C GLN A 24 -22.22 -6.86 -0.21
N THR A 25 -23.08 -5.91 0.19
CA THR A 25 -22.63 -4.59 0.66
C THR A 25 -21.77 -4.71 1.92
N ALA A 26 -22.19 -5.49 2.92
CA ALA A 26 -21.42 -5.64 4.15
C ALA A 26 -20.02 -6.22 3.91
N ILE A 27 -19.91 -7.26 3.08
CA ILE A 27 -18.62 -7.85 2.69
C ILE A 27 -17.78 -6.83 1.92
N ALA A 28 -18.36 -6.15 0.92
CA ALA A 28 -17.67 -5.18 0.11
C ALA A 28 -17.13 -3.99 0.93
N THR A 29 -17.91 -3.49 1.89
CA THR A 29 -17.49 -2.42 2.79
C THR A 29 -16.26 -2.83 3.61
N ILE A 30 -16.30 -3.99 4.27
CA ILE A 30 -15.16 -4.46 5.09
C ILE A 30 -13.89 -4.62 4.24
N LEU A 31 -14.01 -5.20 3.04
CA LEU A 31 -12.86 -5.35 2.14
C LEU A 31 -12.33 -4.01 1.64
N SER A 32 -13.23 -3.06 1.35
CA SER A 32 -12.83 -1.72 0.92
C SER A 32 -12.10 -0.96 2.03
N ASP A 33 -12.59 -1.04 3.27
CA ASP A 33 -11.94 -0.42 4.43
C ASP A 33 -10.52 -0.99 4.63
N MET A 34 -10.34 -2.30 4.43
CA MET A 34 -9.00 -2.94 4.49
C MET A 34 -8.08 -2.44 3.38
N ASP A 35 -8.59 -2.32 2.14
CA ASP A 35 -7.81 -1.78 1.02
C ASP A 35 -7.40 -0.32 1.26
N GLU A 36 -8.29 0.50 1.83
CA GLU A 36 -7.98 1.88 2.21
C GLU A 36 -6.90 1.95 3.30
N GLU A 37 -6.95 1.07 4.30
CA GLU A 37 -5.92 0.99 5.34
C GLU A 37 -4.55 0.60 4.75
N ILE A 38 -4.52 -0.40 3.87
CA ILE A 38 -3.29 -0.83 3.18
C ILE A 38 -2.70 0.34 2.39
N GLN A 39 -3.51 1.04 1.59
CA GLN A 39 -3.05 2.19 0.82
C GLN A 39 -2.50 3.32 1.70
N ALA A 40 -3.16 3.60 2.82
CA ALA A 40 -2.69 4.60 3.78
C ALA A 40 -1.33 4.22 4.40
N LEU A 41 -1.14 2.95 4.74
CA LEU A 41 0.12 2.43 5.28
C LEU A 41 1.25 2.48 4.24
N GLU A 42 0.97 2.10 2.99
CA GLU A 42 1.94 2.18 1.89
C GLU A 42 2.37 3.63 1.62
N ALA A 43 1.42 4.57 1.60
CA ALA A 43 1.71 6.00 1.44
C ALA A 43 2.58 6.53 2.60
N ARG A 44 2.29 6.13 3.84
CA ARG A 44 3.09 6.50 5.02
C ARG A 44 4.50 5.91 4.94
N LEU A 45 4.63 4.66 4.51
CA LEU A 45 5.92 4.00 4.34
C LEU A 45 6.77 4.71 3.28
N ALA A 46 6.18 5.02 2.12
CA ALA A 46 6.85 5.78 1.07
C ALA A 46 7.35 7.13 1.58
N LYS A 47 6.48 7.92 2.21
CA LYS A 47 6.85 9.22 2.80
C LYS A 47 7.97 9.10 3.84
N THR A 48 7.95 8.06 4.66
CA THR A 48 8.99 7.82 5.67
C THR A 48 10.33 7.48 5.02
N ARG A 49 10.34 6.70 3.95
CA ARG A 49 11.55 6.40 3.17
C ARG A 49 12.13 7.65 2.52
N ASP A 50 11.29 8.49 1.93
CA ASP A 50 11.72 9.74 1.30
C ASP A 50 12.32 10.70 2.34
N LEU A 51 11.69 10.83 3.52
CA LEU A 51 12.22 11.64 4.60
C LEU A 51 13.58 11.12 5.07
N LYS A 52 13.72 9.80 5.29
CA LYS A 52 15.00 9.18 5.66
C LYS A 52 16.08 9.51 4.63
N GLN A 53 15.77 9.36 3.34
CA GLN A 53 16.71 9.66 2.26
C GLN A 53 17.10 11.14 2.25
N GLY A 54 16.13 12.05 2.36
CA GLY A 54 16.37 13.48 2.44
C GLY A 54 17.22 13.89 3.64
N MET A 55 16.91 13.36 4.83
CA MET A 55 17.70 13.59 6.05
C MET A 55 19.14 13.10 5.90
N MET A 56 19.33 11.90 5.36
CA MET A 56 20.66 11.36 5.12
C MET A 56 21.47 12.25 4.17
N GLN A 57 20.85 12.80 3.11
CA GLN A 57 21.50 13.77 2.24
C GLN A 57 21.94 15.03 2.99
N GLN A 58 21.06 15.60 3.84
CA GLN A 58 21.37 16.81 4.61
C GLN A 58 22.52 16.59 5.61
N LEU A 59 22.56 15.42 6.25
CA LEU A 59 23.60 15.06 7.23
C LEU A 59 24.93 14.71 6.56
N LEU A 60 24.93 13.83 5.55
CA LEU A 60 26.16 13.35 4.91
C LEU A 60 26.85 14.41 4.04
N THR A 61 26.09 15.36 3.47
CA THR A 61 26.69 16.53 2.80
C THR A 61 27.09 17.63 3.76
N GLY A 62 26.78 17.48 5.04
CA GLY A 62 27.07 18.50 6.02
C GLY A 62 26.32 19.81 5.78
N LYS A 63 25.08 19.76 5.31
CA LYS A 63 24.18 20.92 5.35
C LYS A 63 23.61 21.12 6.76
N ILE A 64 23.41 20.02 7.49
CA ILE A 64 23.02 20.00 8.90
C ILE A 64 24.08 19.21 9.67
N ARG A 65 24.48 19.70 10.86
CA ARG A 65 25.37 18.98 11.79
C ARG A 65 24.56 18.48 12.99
N LEU A 66 24.97 17.35 13.53
CA LEU A 66 24.47 16.89 14.82
C LEU A 66 25.09 17.73 15.94
N PRO A 67 24.32 18.11 16.98
CA PRO A 67 24.90 18.71 18.17
C PRO A 67 25.86 17.71 18.82
N VAL A 68 27.03 18.20 19.22
CA VAL A 68 28.02 17.38 19.93
C VAL A 68 27.67 17.44 21.40
N GLU A 69 27.02 16.41 21.93
CA GLU A 69 26.87 16.25 23.38
C GLU A 69 28.28 16.03 23.96
N HIS A 70 28.85 17.04 24.62
CA HIS A 70 30.00 16.82 25.49
C HIS A 70 29.49 16.10 26.73
N SER A 71 29.65 14.77 26.77
CA SER A 71 29.58 14.03 28.01
C SER A 71 30.69 14.56 28.93
N ALA A 72 30.30 15.40 29.88
CA ALA A 72 31.12 15.80 31.03
C ALA A 72 31.16 14.66 32.06
#